data_AF-A0A9E5EDP3-F1
#
_entry.id   AF-A0A9E5EDP3-F1
#
_cell.length_a   1.000
_cell.length_b   1.000
_cell.length_c   1.000
_cell.angle_alpha   90.00
_cell.angle_beta   90.00
_cell.angle_gamma   90.00
#
_symmetry.space_group_name_H-M   'P 1'
#
loop_
_entity.id
_entity.type
_entity.pdbx_description
1 polymer ?
#
loop_
_entity_poly.entity_id
_entity_poly.type
_entity_poly.pdbx_seq_one_letter_code
_entity_poly.pdbx_strand_id
1 'polypeptide(L)' 'LMQHYSLVAIGGIDEASVHAVAQSGVGSVAVVRAIVASDDPKAAVKRLQELMKTN' A
#
# COMPACT_ATOMS: atom_id res chain seq x y z
N LEU A 1 27.03 -2.58 -11.55
CA LEU A 1 26.02 -1.70 -10.91
C LEU A 1 24.97 -2.57 -10.26
N MET A 2 24.63 -2.34 -8.99
CA MET A 2 23.61 -3.12 -8.27
C MET A 2 22.23 -2.84 -8.88
N GLN A 3 21.53 -3.90 -9.31
CA GLN A 3 20.15 -3.84 -9.78
C GLN A 3 19.26 -3.59 -8.55
N HIS A 4 18.71 -2.38 -8.39
CA HIS A 4 17.70 -2.13 -7.37
C HIS A 4 16.45 -2.95 -7.73
N TYR A 5 16.19 -4.01 -6.98
CA TYR A 5 14.96 -4.78 -7.12
C TYR A 5 13.81 -4.04 -6.45
N SER A 6 12.73 -3.78 -7.18
CA SER A 6 11.51 -3.21 -6.60
C SER A 6 10.93 -4.15 -5.55
N LEU A 7 10.91 -3.71 -4.30
CA LEU A 7 10.30 -4.44 -3.19
C LEU A 7 8.82 -4.09 -3.10
N VAL A 8 7.97 -5.12 -3.14
CA VAL A 8 6.51 -4.99 -3.09
C VAL A 8 5.98 -5.78 -1.89
N ALA A 9 5.24 -5.11 -1.00
CA ALA A 9 4.54 -5.80 0.08
C ALA A 9 3.16 -6.28 -0.37
N ILE A 10 2.83 -7.53 -0.03
CA ILE A 10 1.52 -8.17 -0.29
C ILE A 10 1.06 -8.90 0.97
N GLY A 11 -0.25 -8.96 1.22
CA GLY A 11 -0.80 -9.75 2.33
C GLY A 11 -1.90 -9.04 3.12
N GLY A 12 -3.07 -8.83 2.51
CA GLY A 12 -4.24 -8.33 3.24
C GLY A 12 -4.12 -6.89 3.77
N ILE A 13 -3.22 -6.09 3.18
CA ILE A 13 -2.94 -4.70 3.56
C ILE A 13 -4.22 -3.85 3.50
N ASP A 14 -4.36 -2.97 4.48
CA ASP A 14 -5.46 -2.05 4.70
C ASP A 14 -4.95 -0.74 5.33
N GLU A 15 -5.85 0.18 5.66
CA GLU A 15 -5.48 1.49 6.22
C GLU A 15 -4.73 1.41 7.56
N ALA A 16 -4.99 0.38 8.36
CA ALA A 16 -4.34 0.23 9.66
C ALA A 16 -2.89 -0.27 9.51
N SER A 17 -2.65 -1.13 8.52
CA SER A 17 -1.34 -1.76 8.27
C SER A 17 -0.44 -0.98 7.31
N VAL A 18 -1.00 -0.12 6.44
CA VAL A 18 -0.27 0.54 5.35
C VAL A 18 0.93 1.39 5.83
N HIS A 19 0.83 2.05 6.97
CA HIS A 19 1.94 2.87 7.50
C HIS A 19 3.11 2.01 7.96
N ALA A 20 2.84 0.93 8.70
CA ALA A 20 3.88 0.01 9.15
C ALA A 20 4.58 -0.66 7.97
N VAL A 21 3.81 -0.99 6.92
CA VAL A 21 4.35 -1.54 5.68
C VAL A 21 5.19 -0.50 4.94
N ALA A 22 4.74 0.75 4.80
CA ALA A 22 5.52 1.81 4.14
C ALA A 22 6.86 2.05 4.84
N GLN A 23 6.87 2.01 6.18
CA GLN A 23 8.08 2.17 7.00
C GLN A 23 9.05 0.99 6.91
N SER A 24 8.62 -0.17 6.38
CA SER A 24 9.48 -1.35 6.26
C SER A 24 10.49 -1.27 5.11
N GLY A 25 10.52 -0.15 4.36
CA GLY A 25 11.44 0.07 3.25
C GLY A 25 10.99 -0.52 1.91
N VAL A 26 9.72 -0.94 1.79
CA VAL A 26 9.16 -1.38 0.50
C VAL A 26 8.87 -0.17 -0.40
N GLY A 27 9.11 -0.34 -1.70
CA GLY A 27 8.85 0.72 -2.69
C GLY A 27 7.40 0.73 -3.19
N SER A 28 6.62 -0.31 -2.91
CA SER A 28 5.24 -0.45 -3.38
C SER A 28 4.44 -1.41 -2.49
N VAL A 29 3.11 -1.31 -2.54
CA VAL A 29 2.19 -2.23 -1.87
C VAL A 29 1.12 -2.72 -2.84
N ALA A 30 0.77 -4.00 -2.79
CA ALA A 30 -0.36 -4.55 -3.51
C ALA A 30 -1.55 -4.75 -2.56
N VAL A 31 -2.65 -4.07 -2.85
CA VAL A 31 -3.88 -4.11 -2.05
C VAL A 31 -5.02 -4.65 -2.90
N VAL A 32 -5.73 -5.65 -2.40
CA VAL A 32 -6.87 -6.26 -3.12
C VAL A 32 -8.15 -6.12 -2.29
N ARG A 33 -8.24 -6.83 -1.16
CA ARG A 33 -9.46 -6.87 -0.32
C ARG A 33 -9.95 -5.48 0.09
N ALA A 34 -9.05 -4.62 0.58
CA ALA A 34 -9.44 -3.29 1.05
C ALA A 34 -9.95 -2.36 -0.06
N ILE A 35 -9.68 -2.68 -1.33
CA ILE A 35 -10.19 -1.93 -2.49
C ILE A 35 -11.47 -2.61 -3.04
N VAL A 36 -11.42 -3.92 -3.28
CA VAL A 36 -12.52 -4.67 -3.92
C VAL A 36 -13.74 -4.78 -3.01
N ALA A 37 -13.54 -4.86 -1.70
CA ALA A 37 -14.63 -4.92 -0.72
C ALA A 37 -15.08 -3.52 -0.22
N SER A 38 -14.52 -2.44 -0.77
CA SER A 38 -14.95 -1.07 -0.43
C SER A 38 -16.21 -0.70 -1.20
N ASP A 39 -17.12 0.03 -0.55
CA ASP A 39 -18.28 0.64 -1.20
C ASP A 39 -17.88 1.68 -2.26
N ASP A 40 -16.72 2.31 -2.09
CA ASP A 40 -16.09 3.20 -3.06
C ASP A 40 -14.61 2.81 -3.28
N PRO A 41 -14.33 1.98 -4.31
CA PRO A 41 -12.96 1.58 -4.63
C PRO A 41 -12.04 2.75 -5.00
N LYS A 42 -12.56 3.82 -5.62
CA LYS A 42 -11.74 4.98 -6.00
C LYS A 42 -11.34 5.78 -4.77
N ALA A 43 -12.27 5.99 -3.84
CA ALA A 43 -11.97 6.64 -2.57
C ALA A 43 -10.99 5.82 -1.73
N ALA A 44 -11.16 4.49 -1.67
CA ALA A 44 -10.24 3.59 -0.97
C ALA A 44 -8.81 3.67 -1.52
N VAL A 45 -8.65 3.66 -2.85
CA VAL A 45 -7.34 3.85 -3.49
C VAL A 45 -6.74 5.21 -3.11
N LYS A 46 -7.50 6.29 -3.22
CA LYS A 46 -7.02 7.63 -2.89
C LYS A 46 -6.54 7.71 -1.43
N ARG A 47 -7.32 7.16 -0.51
CA ARG A 47 -7.00 7.15 0.92
C ARG A 47 -5.73 6.35 1.20
N LEU A 48 -5.59 5.15 0.64
CA LEU A 48 -4.37 4.35 0.77
C LEU A 48 -3.14 5.07 0.20
N GLN A 49 -3.27 5.76 -0.93
CA GLN A 49 -2.18 6.56 -1.50
C GLN A 49 -1.79 7.74 -0.62
N GLU A 50 -2.73 8.41 0.02
CA GLU A 50 -2.47 9.52 0.96
C GLU A 50 -1.71 9.01 2.20
N LEU A 51 -2.12 7.86 2.75
CA LEU A 51 -1.44 7.22 3.88
C LEU A 51 -0.01 6.80 3.53
N MET A 52 0.24 6.37 2.29
CA MET A 52 1.60 6.02 1.83
C MET A 52 2.51 7.24 1.56
N LYS A 53 1.94 8.41 1.26
CA LYS A 53 2.71 9.64 0.98
C LYS A 53 3.10 10.39 2.25
N THR A 54 2.44 10.11 3.36
CA THR A 54 2.68 10.79 4.64
C THR A 54 3.88 10.14 5.33
N ASN A 55 5.09 10.47 4.87
CA ASN A 55 6.35 10.09 5.49
C ASN A 55 7.29 11.29 5.55
#